data_AF-D4YTC8-F1
#
_entry.id   AF-D4YTC8-F1
#
_cell.length_a   1.000
_cell.length_b   1.000
_cell.length_c   1.000
_cell.angle_alpha   90.00
_cell.angle_beta   90.00
_cell.angle_gamma   90.00
#
_symmetry.space_group_name_H-M   'P 1'
#
loop_
_entity.id
_entity.type
_entity.pdbx_description
1 polymer ?
#
loop_
_entity_poly.entity_id
_entity_poly.type
_entity_poly.pdbx_seq_one_letter_code
_entity_poly.pdbx_strand_id
1 'polypeptide(L)'
;MNQGKGMVLLSAASKKDYQLLVEQAAALVEGEDDWIANTANLSALLFHGLKNVNFAGIYRIKNNELILGPFQGQPACVHIAFGKGVCGTAVANEKTEIVTDVHQFAGHIACDSRSKSEIVVPIFKDRQIWGVFDFDALVKDNFDQTDQEYLEKIAAVIFKH
;
A
#
# COMPACT_ATOMS: atom_id res chain seq x y z
N MET A 1 -18.04 -2.39 -26.14
CA MET A 1 -16.84 -3.24 -26.33
C MET A 1 -15.67 -2.31 -26.58
N ASN A 2 -15.01 -1.84 -25.52
CA ASN A 2 -13.84 -0.97 -25.65
C ASN A 2 -12.61 -1.89 -25.75
N GLN A 3 -11.93 -1.82 -26.88
CA GLN A 3 -10.75 -2.62 -27.20
C GLN A 3 -9.65 -2.35 -26.16
N GLY A 4 -9.20 -3.41 -25.51
CA GLY A 4 -8.21 -3.37 -24.43
C GLY A 4 -6.91 -2.71 -24.87
N LYS A 5 -6.61 -1.55 -24.28
CA LYS A 5 -5.21 -1.20 -24.02
C LYS A 5 -4.74 -2.23 -22.99
N GLY A 6 -3.96 -3.20 -23.45
CA GLY A 6 -3.36 -4.19 -22.57
C GLY A 6 -2.68 -3.51 -21.39
N MET A 7 -2.87 -4.06 -20.20
CA MET A 7 -2.21 -3.60 -18.98
C MET A 7 -0.71 -3.83 -19.13
N VAL A 8 0.01 -2.80 -19.60
CA VAL A 8 1.46 -2.84 -19.67
C VAL A 8 1.96 -2.68 -18.24
N LEU A 9 2.39 -3.79 -17.63
CA LEU A 9 3.01 -3.82 -16.31
C LEU A 9 4.45 -3.29 -16.44
N LEU A 10 4.60 -1.97 -16.41
CA LEU A 10 5.89 -1.32 -16.21
C LEU A 10 6.10 -1.12 -14.72
N SER A 11 7.26 -1.53 -14.21
CA SER A 11 7.67 -1.16 -12.85
C SER A 11 7.92 0.36 -12.80
N ALA A 12 7.20 1.08 -11.96
CA ALA A 12 7.27 2.53 -11.85
C ALA A 12 8.70 2.98 -11.60
N ALA A 13 9.25 3.71 -12.57
CA ALA A 13 10.61 4.22 -12.55
C ALA A 13 10.65 5.74 -12.65
N SER A 14 9.53 6.34 -13.02
CA SER A 14 9.40 7.74 -13.36
C SER A 14 8.04 8.27 -12.91
N LYS A 15 7.93 9.60 -12.79
CA LYS A 15 6.66 10.29 -12.53
C LYS A 15 5.56 9.92 -13.53
N LYS A 16 5.91 9.64 -14.78
CA LYS A 16 4.96 9.26 -15.82
C LYS A 16 4.37 7.87 -15.58
N ASP A 17 5.19 6.93 -15.11
CA ASP A 17 4.71 5.59 -14.77
C ASP A 17 3.75 5.66 -13.58
N TYR A 18 4.08 6.48 -12.58
CA TYR A 18 3.18 6.74 -11.46
C TYR A 18 1.87 7.42 -11.85
N GLN A 19 1.90 8.38 -12.76
CA GLN A 19 0.68 8.98 -13.31
C GLN A 19 -0.20 7.92 -13.97
N LEU A 20 0.39 6.99 -14.72
CA LEU A 20 -0.34 5.87 -15.31
C LEU A 20 -0.93 4.93 -14.25
N LEU A 21 -0.18 4.62 -13.18
CA LEU A 21 -0.71 3.82 -12.06
C LEU A 21 -1.91 4.48 -11.38
N VAL A 22 -1.88 5.81 -11.21
CA VAL A 22 -3.03 6.56 -10.66
C VAL A 22 -4.24 6.45 -11.58
N GLU A 23 -4.07 6.61 -12.88
CA GLU A 23 -5.15 6.46 -13.87
C GLU A 23 -5.73 5.04 -13.86
N GLN A 24 -4.86 4.02 -13.82
CA GLN A 24 -5.28 2.62 -13.75
C GLN A 24 -6.00 2.30 -12.44
N ALA A 25 -5.50 2.79 -11.31
CA ALA A 25 -6.14 2.62 -10.01
C ALA A 25 -7.54 3.22 -10.01
N ALA A 26 -7.70 4.45 -10.49
CA ALA A 26 -9.00 5.11 -10.59
C ALA A 26 -9.98 4.34 -11.48
N ALA A 27 -9.51 3.81 -12.63
CA ALA A 27 -10.35 3.03 -13.53
C ALA A 27 -10.76 1.66 -12.97
N LEU A 28 -9.92 1.04 -12.12
CA LEU A 28 -10.21 -0.26 -11.51
C LEU A 28 -11.30 -0.20 -10.43
N VAL A 29 -11.43 0.94 -9.75
CA VAL A 29 -12.41 1.14 -8.66
C VAL A 29 -13.66 1.89 -9.11
N GLU A 30 -13.68 2.37 -10.35
CA GLU A 30 -14.79 3.19 -10.87
C GLU A 30 -16.11 2.41 -10.85
N GLY A 31 -17.07 2.91 -10.06
CA GLY A 31 -18.39 2.32 -9.93
C GLY A 31 -18.47 1.06 -9.07
N GLU A 32 -17.41 0.77 -8.29
CA GLU A 32 -17.36 -0.34 -7.33
C GLU A 32 -17.24 0.19 -5.89
N ASP A 33 -18.11 -0.29 -5.01
CA ASP A 33 -18.19 0.11 -3.59
C ASP A 33 -17.61 -0.95 -2.65
N ASP A 34 -17.42 -2.19 -3.13
CA ASP A 34 -16.85 -3.28 -2.36
C ASP A 34 -15.36 -3.03 -2.11
N TRP A 35 -15.05 -2.68 -0.86
CA TRP A 35 -13.68 -2.38 -0.45
C TRP A 35 -12.73 -3.56 -0.64
N ILE A 36 -13.21 -4.82 -0.55
CA ILE A 36 -12.38 -6.01 -0.75
C ILE A 36 -12.00 -6.09 -2.22
N ALA A 37 -12.96 -5.96 -3.14
CA ALA A 37 -12.72 -5.97 -4.58
C ALA A 37 -11.75 -4.85 -4.98
N ASN A 38 -12.01 -3.62 -4.53
CA ASN A 38 -11.16 -2.46 -4.80
C ASN A 38 -9.73 -2.69 -4.30
N THR A 39 -9.58 -3.03 -3.03
CA THR A 39 -8.24 -3.19 -2.45
C THR A 39 -7.49 -4.43 -2.95
N ALA A 40 -8.18 -5.50 -3.31
CA ALA A 40 -7.56 -6.68 -3.94
C ALA A 40 -6.97 -6.31 -5.31
N ASN A 41 -7.73 -5.62 -6.16
CA ASN A 41 -7.27 -5.18 -7.47
C ASN A 41 -6.12 -4.16 -7.37
N LEU A 42 -6.23 -3.20 -6.45
CA LEU A 42 -5.16 -2.22 -6.22
C LEU A 42 -3.89 -2.87 -5.68
N SER A 43 -4.01 -3.85 -4.77
CA SER A 43 -2.85 -4.62 -4.28
C SER A 43 -2.15 -5.36 -5.43
N ALA A 44 -2.93 -5.98 -6.33
CA ALA A 44 -2.39 -6.63 -7.53
C ALA A 44 -1.71 -5.64 -8.50
N LEU A 45 -2.37 -4.52 -8.79
CA LEU A 45 -1.82 -3.46 -9.64
C LEU A 45 -0.48 -2.96 -9.08
N LEU A 46 -0.42 -2.65 -7.79
CA LEU A 46 0.76 -2.07 -7.16
C LEU A 46 1.88 -3.08 -6.97
N PHE A 47 1.58 -4.33 -6.63
CA PHE A 47 2.59 -5.39 -6.53
C PHE A 47 3.34 -5.60 -7.84
N HIS A 48 2.63 -5.55 -8.97
CA HIS A 48 3.23 -5.68 -10.29
C HIS A 48 3.72 -4.36 -10.89
N GLY A 49 3.24 -3.23 -10.36
CA GLY A 49 3.55 -1.88 -10.83
C GLY A 49 4.71 -1.22 -10.09
N LEU A 50 5.12 -1.68 -8.92
CA LEU A 50 6.21 -1.10 -8.14
C LEU A 50 7.50 -1.93 -8.28
N LYS A 51 8.65 -1.27 -8.10
CA LYS A 51 9.96 -1.94 -8.18
C LYS A 51 10.33 -2.64 -6.89
N ASN A 52 10.93 -3.82 -7.03
CA ASN A 52 11.52 -4.61 -5.93
C ASN A 52 10.57 -4.96 -4.78
N VAL A 53 9.27 -4.75 -4.96
CA VAL A 53 8.25 -5.00 -3.95
C VAL A 53 8.06 -6.51 -3.76
N ASN A 54 8.05 -6.96 -2.51
CA ASN A 54 7.73 -8.34 -2.13
C ASN A 54 6.44 -8.46 -1.31
N PHE A 55 5.86 -7.35 -0.88
CA PHE A 55 4.54 -7.29 -0.28
C PHE A 55 3.82 -6.00 -0.68
N ALA A 56 2.56 -6.10 -1.07
CA ALA A 56 1.67 -4.95 -1.29
C ALA A 56 0.29 -5.33 -0.77
N GLY A 57 -0.19 -4.66 0.28
CA GLY A 57 -1.41 -5.10 0.94
C GLY A 57 -2.05 -4.06 1.83
N ILE A 58 -3.19 -4.44 2.39
CA ILE A 58 -3.99 -3.61 3.29
C ILE A 58 -3.97 -4.18 4.70
N TYR A 59 -3.91 -3.28 5.67
CA TYR A 59 -4.46 -3.53 7.01
C TYR A 59 -5.57 -2.54 7.30
N ARG A 60 -6.73 -3.02 7.74
CA ARG A 60 -7.86 -2.18 8.10
C ARG A 60 -8.03 -2.12 9.61
N ILE A 61 -8.55 -1.00 10.10
CA ILE A 61 -8.88 -0.87 11.50
C ILE A 61 -10.14 -1.68 11.82
N LYS A 62 -10.05 -2.53 12.83
CA LYS A 62 -11.19 -3.25 13.41
C LYS A 62 -10.89 -3.53 14.88
N ASN A 63 -11.85 -3.31 15.77
CA ASN A 63 -11.71 -3.60 17.20
C ASN A 63 -10.46 -2.96 17.85
N ASN A 64 -10.11 -1.73 17.45
CA ASN A 64 -8.96 -0.97 17.98
C ASN A 64 -7.59 -1.62 17.69
N GLU A 65 -7.48 -2.34 16.58
CA GLU A 65 -6.25 -2.88 16.03
C GLU A 65 -6.30 -2.86 14.48
N LEU A 66 -5.17 -3.07 13.86
CA LEU A 66 -5.05 -3.33 12.43
C LEU A 66 -5.24 -4.83 12.16
N ILE A 67 -6.12 -5.17 11.22
CA ILE A 67 -6.39 -6.53 10.76
C ILE A 67 -6.04 -6.65 9.27
N LEU A 68 -5.31 -7.70 8.92
CA LEU A 68 -4.91 -8.02 7.55
C LEU A 68 -6.13 -8.08 6.60
N GLY A 69 -6.03 -7.38 5.48
CA GLY A 69 -6.97 -7.38 4.36
C GLY A 69 -6.39 -8.06 3.12
N PRO A 70 -6.90 -7.74 1.92
CA PRO A 70 -6.31 -8.21 0.66
C PRO A 70 -4.86 -7.76 0.50
N PHE A 71 -4.03 -8.63 -0.05
CA PHE A 71 -2.61 -8.36 -0.32
C PHE A 71 -2.08 -9.26 -1.44
N GLN A 72 -0.88 -8.93 -1.92
CA GLN A 72 -0.02 -9.79 -2.73
C GLN A 72 1.32 -9.95 -2.00
N GLY A 73 1.78 -11.19 -1.85
CA GLY A 73 3.03 -11.48 -1.14
C GLY A 73 3.01 -12.84 -0.44
N GLN A 74 3.99 -13.05 0.44
CA GLN A 74 3.99 -14.21 1.35
C GLN A 74 2.96 -14.03 2.48
N PRO A 75 2.60 -15.12 3.20
CA PRO A 75 1.77 -15.01 4.40
C PRO A 75 2.32 -13.96 5.38
N ALA A 76 1.43 -13.10 5.88
CA ALA A 76 1.77 -11.99 6.76
C ALA A 76 1.08 -12.11 8.13
N CYS A 77 1.47 -11.24 9.07
CA CYS A 77 0.87 -11.19 10.39
C CYS A 77 -0.59 -10.72 10.30
N VAL A 78 -1.51 -11.37 11.03
CA VAL A 78 -2.95 -11.06 10.90
C VAL A 78 -3.36 -9.83 11.73
N HIS A 79 -2.71 -9.64 12.88
CA HIS A 79 -3.05 -8.61 13.87
C HIS A 79 -1.85 -7.70 14.14
N ILE A 80 -2.06 -6.39 14.10
CA ILE A 80 -1.05 -5.37 14.44
C ILE A 80 -1.68 -4.35 15.40
N ALA A 81 -1.10 -4.21 16.59
CA ALA A 81 -1.54 -3.19 17.54
C ALA A 81 -1.09 -1.79 17.11
N PHE A 82 -1.85 -0.75 17.49
CA PHE A 82 -1.46 0.63 17.21
C PHE A 82 -0.12 0.99 17.88
N GLY A 83 0.69 1.78 17.19
CA GLY A 83 2.04 2.15 17.60
C GLY A 83 3.06 1.00 17.60
N LYS A 84 2.73 -0.16 17.01
CA LYS A 84 3.61 -1.32 16.88
C LYS A 84 3.97 -1.59 15.43
N GLY A 85 5.26 -1.75 15.15
CA GLY A 85 5.78 -1.82 13.79
C GLY A 85 5.53 -0.52 13.01
N VAL A 86 5.91 -0.52 11.73
CA VAL A 86 5.74 0.64 10.86
C VAL A 86 4.25 0.87 10.58
N CYS A 87 3.50 -0.20 10.26
CA CYS A 87 2.04 -0.17 10.10
C CYS A 87 1.29 0.49 11.28
N GLY A 88 1.55 0.03 12.51
CA GLY A 88 0.92 0.60 13.69
C GLY A 88 1.36 2.04 13.98
N THR A 89 2.59 2.41 13.61
CA THR A 89 3.12 3.77 13.75
C THR A 89 2.41 4.74 12.79
N ALA A 90 2.25 4.35 11.53
CA ALA A 90 1.53 5.15 10.53
C ALA A 90 0.08 5.44 10.95
N VAL A 91 -0.60 4.45 11.55
CA VAL A 91 -1.95 4.65 12.12
C VAL A 91 -1.93 5.62 13.28
N ALA A 92 -1.00 5.47 14.22
CA ALA A 92 -0.93 6.32 15.40
C ALA A 92 -0.61 7.78 15.06
N ASN A 93 0.18 7.99 14.00
CA ASN A 93 0.59 9.31 13.53
C ASN A 93 -0.37 9.92 12.49
N GLU A 94 -1.27 9.12 11.93
CA GLU A 94 -2.10 9.44 10.75
C GLU A 94 -1.28 10.01 9.58
N LYS A 95 -0.08 9.46 9.37
CA LYS A 95 0.89 9.93 8.38
C LYS A 95 1.57 8.76 7.69
N THR A 96 2.01 9.01 6.46
CA THR A 96 2.86 8.08 5.73
C THR A 96 4.20 7.93 6.43
N GLU A 97 4.63 6.68 6.60
CA GLU A 97 5.93 6.32 7.16
C GLU A 97 6.79 5.72 6.05
N ILE A 98 8.00 6.26 5.85
CA ILE A 98 9.01 5.72 4.93
C ILE A 98 10.17 5.21 5.77
N VAL A 99 10.50 3.92 5.63
CA VAL A 99 11.58 3.26 6.36
C VAL A 99 12.61 2.73 5.38
N THR A 100 13.78 3.36 5.36
CA THR A 100 14.87 3.03 4.43
C THR A 100 15.57 1.71 4.75
N ASP A 101 15.60 1.33 6.04
CA ASP A 101 16.11 0.04 6.53
C ASP A 101 15.23 -0.46 7.69
N VAL A 102 14.35 -1.42 7.42
CA VAL A 102 13.41 -1.95 8.42
C VAL A 102 14.12 -2.58 9.62
N HIS A 103 15.34 -3.09 9.43
CA HIS A 103 16.12 -3.67 10.53
C HIS A 103 16.65 -2.62 11.52
N GLN A 104 16.63 -1.34 11.15
CA GLN A 104 17.00 -0.22 12.02
C GLN A 104 15.79 0.46 12.67
N PHE A 105 14.56 0.10 12.26
CA PHE A 105 13.35 0.69 12.82
C PHE A 105 13.07 0.17 14.22
N ALA A 106 12.94 1.08 15.19
CA ALA A 106 12.67 0.72 16.57
C ALA A 106 11.29 0.08 16.72
N GLY A 107 11.23 -1.16 17.22
CA GLY A 107 9.97 -1.89 17.36
C GLY A 107 9.46 -2.52 16.06
N HIS A 108 10.35 -2.78 15.10
CA HIS A 108 10.06 -3.52 13.87
C HIS A 108 9.44 -4.89 14.14
N ILE A 109 8.38 -5.22 13.40
CA ILE A 109 7.65 -6.48 13.42
C ILE A 109 7.73 -7.10 12.02
N ALA A 110 8.88 -7.68 11.68
CA ALA A 110 9.02 -8.35 10.39
C ALA A 110 8.30 -9.71 10.41
N CYS A 111 7.35 -9.90 9.49
CA CYS A 111 6.80 -11.21 9.17
C CYS A 111 7.60 -11.89 8.04
N ASP A 112 8.19 -11.10 7.11
CA ASP A 112 9.14 -11.56 6.08
C ASP A 112 10.55 -11.00 6.36
N SER A 113 11.52 -11.87 6.68
CA SER A 113 12.90 -11.46 6.96
C SER A 113 13.67 -10.93 5.74
N ARG A 114 13.10 -11.08 4.54
CA ARG A 114 13.70 -10.60 3.29
C ARG A 114 13.39 -9.13 3.02
N SER A 115 12.32 -8.58 3.59
CA SER A 115 11.98 -7.16 3.50
C SER A 115 13.12 -6.31 4.09
N LYS A 116 13.51 -5.25 3.37
CA LYS A 116 14.64 -4.36 3.68
C LYS A 116 14.23 -2.91 3.81
N SER A 117 13.25 -2.44 3.05
CA SER A 117 12.62 -1.13 3.24
C SER A 117 11.11 -1.28 3.16
N GLU A 118 10.39 -0.32 3.73
CA GLU A 118 8.93 -0.34 3.86
C GLU A 118 8.39 1.08 3.67
N ILE A 119 7.24 1.21 3.00
CA ILE A 119 6.42 2.42 3.04
C ILE A 119 4.99 2.05 3.43
N VAL A 120 4.47 2.74 4.43
CA VAL A 120 3.09 2.57 4.90
C VAL A 120 2.31 3.85 4.68
N VAL A 121 1.21 3.77 3.94
CA VAL A 121 0.38 4.91 3.53
C VAL A 121 -1.00 4.83 4.20
N PRO A 122 -1.40 5.81 5.02
CA PRO A 122 -2.74 5.85 5.60
C PRO A 122 -3.85 5.94 4.56
N ILE A 123 -4.94 5.22 4.80
CA ILE A 123 -6.16 5.25 3.99
C ILE A 123 -7.25 5.89 4.83
N PHE A 124 -7.90 6.92 4.29
CA PHE A 124 -8.97 7.63 4.96
C PHE A 124 -10.32 7.34 4.31
N LYS A 125 -11.35 7.20 5.14
CA LYS A 125 -12.76 7.18 4.74
C LYS A 125 -13.51 8.20 5.60
N ASP A 126 -14.26 9.11 4.99
CA ASP A 126 -15.01 10.16 5.70
C ASP A 126 -14.15 11.02 6.66
N ARG A 127 -12.90 11.29 6.27
CA ARG A 127 -11.87 12.00 7.08
C ARG A 127 -11.44 11.26 8.37
N GLN A 128 -11.79 9.99 8.51
CA GLN A 128 -11.31 9.13 9.57
C GLN A 128 -10.33 8.11 8.98
N ILE A 129 -9.27 7.79 9.72
CA ILE A 129 -8.37 6.72 9.32
C ILE A 129 -9.14 5.40 9.28
N TRP A 130 -9.15 4.77 8.12
CA TRP A 130 -9.82 3.48 7.89
C TRP A 130 -8.85 2.32 8.00
N GLY A 131 -7.59 2.54 7.62
CA GLY A 131 -6.54 1.53 7.58
C GLY A 131 -5.27 2.10 6.97
N VAL A 132 -4.40 1.21 6.50
CA VAL A 132 -3.16 1.52 5.81
C VAL A 132 -2.98 0.62 4.60
N PHE A 133 -2.34 1.16 3.56
CA PHE A 133 -1.60 0.39 2.59
C PHE A 133 -0.19 0.16 3.12
N ASP A 134 0.31 -1.05 2.92
CA ASP A 134 1.62 -1.50 3.37
C ASP A 134 2.38 -2.07 2.17
N PHE A 135 3.62 -1.60 1.96
CA PHE A 135 4.50 -2.04 0.89
C PHE A 135 5.89 -2.33 1.42
N ASP A 136 6.33 -3.59 1.29
CA ASP A 136 7.69 -4.01 1.56
C ASP A 136 8.50 -4.14 0.27
N ALA A 137 9.81 -3.90 0.36
CA ALA A 137 10.75 -4.17 -0.72
C ALA A 137 11.97 -4.99 -0.29
N LEU A 138 12.52 -5.75 -1.24
CA LEU A 138 13.71 -6.60 -1.07
C LEU A 138 15.04 -5.83 -0.99
N VAL A 139 15.01 -4.52 -1.23
CA VAL A 139 16.19 -3.64 -1.20
C VAL A 139 15.97 -2.50 -0.22
N LYS A 140 17.06 -1.96 0.34
CA LYS A 140 17.02 -0.75 1.17
C LYS A 140 16.73 0.46 0.29
N ASP A 141 16.25 1.54 0.91
CA ASP A 141 16.03 2.83 0.23
C ASP A 141 15.17 2.70 -1.05
N ASN A 142 14.22 1.76 -1.08
CA ASN A 142 13.39 1.54 -2.27
C ASN A 142 12.33 2.61 -2.48
N PHE A 143 11.95 3.30 -1.39
CA PHE A 143 10.87 4.27 -1.37
C PHE A 143 11.36 5.67 -1.01
N ASP A 144 10.86 6.67 -1.73
CA ASP A 144 11.15 8.09 -1.57
C ASP A 144 9.86 8.95 -1.54
N GLN A 145 10.02 10.27 -1.53
CA GLN A 145 8.89 11.21 -1.45
C GLN A 145 8.02 11.20 -2.71
N THR A 146 8.57 10.83 -3.87
CA THR A 146 7.78 10.63 -5.10
C THR A 146 6.85 9.45 -4.91
N ASP A 147 7.36 8.34 -4.37
CA ASP A 147 6.54 7.16 -4.10
C ASP A 147 5.41 7.49 -3.13
N GLN A 148 5.72 8.19 -2.04
CA GLN A 148 4.72 8.71 -1.10
C GLN A 148 3.64 9.54 -1.81
N GLU A 149 4.03 10.56 -2.59
CA GLU A 149 3.08 11.47 -3.26
C GLU A 149 2.06 10.71 -4.11
N TYR A 150 2.50 9.70 -4.86
CA TYR A 150 1.64 8.97 -5.78
C TYR A 150 0.88 7.83 -5.10
N LEU A 151 1.47 7.13 -4.13
CA LEU A 151 0.76 6.11 -3.37
C LEU A 151 -0.35 6.72 -2.51
N GLU A 152 -0.17 7.93 -1.96
CA GLU A 152 -1.23 8.68 -1.28
C GLU A 152 -2.39 9.03 -2.23
N LYS A 153 -2.10 9.41 -3.48
CA LYS A 153 -3.15 9.64 -4.50
C LYS A 153 -3.91 8.38 -4.85
N ILE A 154 -3.23 7.23 -4.89
CA ILE A 154 -3.87 5.92 -5.16
C ILE A 154 -4.70 5.48 -3.95
N ALA A 155 -4.20 5.63 -2.73
CA ALA A 155 -4.98 5.36 -1.51
C ALA A 155 -6.29 6.16 -1.48
N ALA A 156 -6.24 7.42 -1.93
CA ALA A 156 -7.41 8.30 -1.96
C ALA A 156 -8.50 7.89 -2.97
N VAL A 157 -8.23 6.99 -3.93
CA VAL A 157 -9.27 6.53 -4.87
C VAL A 157 -10.15 5.42 -4.30
N ILE A 158 -9.74 4.72 -3.24
CA ILE A 158 -10.44 3.53 -2.72
C ILE A 158 -11.91 3.81 -2.36
N PHE A 159 -12.20 4.99 -1.81
CA PHE A 159 -13.53 5.39 -1.31
C PHE A 159 -14.06 6.65 -2.00
N LYS A 160 -13.72 6.88 -3.27
CA LYS A 160 -14.04 8.12 -3.99
C LYS A 160 -15.48 8.19 -4.52
N HIS A 161 -16.33 7.21 -4.20
CA HIS A 161 -17.67 7.05 -4.76
C HIS A 161 -18.74 7.09 -3.68
#